data_AF-A0A081QNT4-F1
#
_entry.id   AF-A0A081QNT4-F1
#
_cell.length_a   1.000
_cell.length_b   1.000
_cell.length_c   1.000
_cell.angle_alpha   90.00
_cell.angle_beta   90.00
_cell.angle_gamma   90.00
#
_symmetry.space_group_name_H-M   'P 1'
#
loop_
_entity.id
_entity.type
_entity.pdbx_description
1 polymer ?
#
loop_
_entity_poly.entity_id
_entity_poly.type
_entity_poly.pdbx_seq_one_letter_code
_entity_poly.pdbx_strand_id
1 'polypeptide(L)'
;MEHLFKFLLLAPYFYFDNWIEKANRNSKFFPIFYYFYWIYITLYALFSLAWTVFSVLLFNIVLRNVADIKSWGIWLLLLLIAFSSSWVTYIFFKKMFRLRRELGKSKAGRH
;
A
#
# COMPACT_ATOMS: atom_id res chain seq x y z
N MET A 1 14.90 12.59 -12.09
CA MET A 1 13.66 12.68 -11.28
C MET A 1 12.86 11.39 -11.30
N GLU A 2 12.53 10.82 -12.47
CA GLU A 2 11.70 9.60 -12.56
C GLU A 2 12.28 8.37 -11.84
N HIS A 3 13.60 8.15 -11.91
CA HIS A 3 14.26 7.03 -11.22
C HIS A 3 14.21 7.15 -9.69
N LEU A 4 14.30 8.39 -9.17
CA LEU A 4 14.18 8.65 -7.73
C LEU A 4 12.76 8.37 -7.24
N PHE A 5 11.75 8.77 -8.03
CA PHE A 5 10.35 8.54 -7.70
C PHE A 5 10.00 7.04 -7.70
N LYS A 6 10.49 6.30 -8.70
CA LYS A 6 10.34 4.84 -8.76
C LYS A 6 11.02 4.18 -7.55
N PHE A 7 12.24 4.58 -7.21
CA PHE A 7 12.94 4.03 -6.05
C PHE A 7 12.23 4.36 -4.73
N LEU A 8 11.74 5.58 -4.56
CA LEU A 8 11.07 6.01 -3.33
C LEU A 8 9.75 5.27 -3.07
N LEU A 9 9.02 4.87 -4.12
CA LEU A 9 7.77 4.12 -4.00
C LEU A 9 8.00 2.60 -4.00
N LEU A 10 8.88 2.08 -4.85
CA LEU A 10 9.06 0.62 -4.97
C LEU A 10 10.05 0.07 -3.93
N ALA A 11 11.08 0.82 -3.53
CA ALA A 11 12.06 0.30 -2.57
C ALA A 11 11.46 0.01 -1.18
N PRO A 12 10.62 0.88 -0.59
CA PRO A 12 9.94 0.57 0.67
C PRO A 12 9.00 -0.63 0.53
N TYR A 13 8.35 -0.76 -0.62
CA TYR A 13 7.47 -1.89 -0.93
C TYR A 13 8.22 -3.23 -0.87
N PHE A 14 9.34 -3.37 -1.57
CA PHE A 14 10.13 -4.60 -1.58
C PHE A 14 10.87 -4.86 -0.27
N TYR A 15 11.30 -3.80 0.41
CA TYR A 15 12.06 -3.93 1.66
C TYR A 15 11.16 -4.22 2.87
N PHE A 16 9.85 -3.92 2.79
CA PHE A 16 8.92 -4.09 3.90
C PHE A 16 8.93 -5.50 4.47
N ASP A 17 8.80 -6.53 3.63
CA ASP A 17 8.70 -7.91 4.10
C ASP A 17 9.99 -8.43 4.72
N ASN A 18 11.14 -8.09 4.13
CA ASN A 18 12.42 -8.45 4.71
C ASN A 18 12.67 -7.73 6.05
N TRP A 19 12.29 -6.45 6.14
CA TRP A 19 12.39 -5.69 7.38
C TRP A 19 11.43 -6.21 8.45
N ILE A 20 10.17 -6.47 8.11
CA ILE A 20 9.17 -6.87 9.09
C ILE A 20 9.55 -8.19 9.75
N GLU A 21 10.15 -9.12 9.01
CA GLU A 21 10.56 -10.43 9.49
C GLU A 21 11.89 -10.41 10.26
N LYS A 22 12.89 -9.66 9.79
CA LYS A 22 14.25 -9.67 10.36
C LYS A 22 14.57 -8.52 11.32
N ALA A 23 13.69 -7.51 11.45
CA ALA A 23 14.00 -6.34 12.27
C ALA A 23 14.02 -6.67 13.77
N ASN A 24 15.15 -6.37 14.43
CA ASN A 24 15.30 -6.44 15.87
C ASN A 24 14.36 -5.43 16.57
N ARG A 25 13.35 -5.93 17.28
CA ARG A 25 12.32 -5.13 17.98
C ARG A 25 12.86 -4.27 19.10
N ASN A 26 14.02 -4.62 19.68
CA ASN A 26 14.67 -3.88 20.76
C ASN A 26 15.66 -2.82 20.25
N SER A 27 15.86 -2.72 18.93
CA SER A 27 16.76 -1.72 18.35
C SER A 27 16.21 -0.31 18.48
N LYS A 28 17.07 0.68 18.75
CA LYS A 28 16.72 2.11 18.73
C LYS A 28 16.19 2.59 17.37
N PHE A 29 16.58 1.91 16.29
CA PHE A 29 16.13 2.22 14.93
C PHE A 29 14.76 1.61 14.58
N PHE A 30 14.33 0.57 15.29
CA PHE A 30 13.05 -0.08 15.05
C PHE A 30 11.84 0.88 15.07
N PRO A 31 11.66 1.75 16.09
CA PRO A 31 10.52 2.68 16.11
C PRO A 31 10.54 3.67 14.94
N ILE A 32 11.72 4.09 14.48
CA ILE A 32 11.86 5.03 13.34
C ILE A 32 11.29 4.37 12.08
N PHE A 33 11.74 3.15 11.76
CA PHE A 33 11.23 2.41 10.62
C PHE A 33 9.75 2.02 10.79
N TYR A 34 9.32 1.70 12.01
CA TYR A 34 7.93 1.40 12.31
C TYR A 34 7.00 2.58 11.96
N TYR A 35 7.30 3.79 12.41
CA TYR A 35 6.50 4.97 12.08
C TYR A 35 6.62 5.36 10.61
N PHE A 36 7.81 5.22 10.02
CA PHE A 36 8.02 5.44 8.58
C PHE A 36 7.08 4.56 7.76
N TYR A 37 7.02 3.25 8.04
CA TYR A 37 6.14 2.33 7.32
C TYR A 37 4.66 2.58 7.58
N TRP A 38 4.26 2.99 8.79
CA TRP A 38 2.88 3.39 9.04
C TRP A 38 2.44 4.58 8.17
N ILE A 39 3.27 5.62 8.09
CA ILE A 39 3.00 6.79 7.24
C ILE A 39 2.98 6.38 5.77
N TYR A 40 3.97 5.60 5.34
CA TYR A 40 4.09 5.12 3.97
C TYR A 40 2.86 4.31 3.53
N ILE A 41 2.44 3.32 4.31
CA ILE A 41 1.27 2.48 4.00
C ILE A 41 0.00 3.34 3.97
N THR A 42 -0.14 4.30 4.88
CA THR A 42 -1.31 5.20 4.92
C THR A 42 -1.37 6.10 3.68
N LEU A 43 -0.24 6.68 3.27
CA LEU A 43 -0.16 7.47 2.03
C LEU A 43 -0.48 6.60 0.81
N TYR A 44 0.04 5.38 0.76
CA TYR A 44 -0.25 4.43 -0.31
C TYR A 44 -1.73 4.04 -0.34
N ALA A 45 -2.37 3.90 0.82
CA ALA A 45 -3.81 3.65 0.92
C ALA A 45 -4.65 4.81 0.40
N LEU A 46 -4.28 6.05 0.74
CA LEU A 46 -4.93 7.25 0.22
C LEU A 46 -4.78 7.36 -1.29
N PHE A 47 -3.59 7.04 -1.81
CA PHE A 47 -3.34 6.99 -3.24
C PHE A 47 -4.21 5.92 -3.92
N SER A 48 -4.30 4.72 -3.33
CA SER A 48 -5.16 3.64 -3.84
C SER A 48 -6.64 4.05 -3.85
N LEU A 49 -7.10 4.75 -2.81
CA LEU A 49 -8.48 5.24 -2.74
C LEU A 49 -8.74 6.30 -3.82
N ALA A 50 -7.86 7.28 -3.98
CA ALA A 50 -7.95 8.29 -5.03
C ALA A 50 -7.95 7.64 -6.42
N TRP A 51 -7.13 6.62 -6.63
CA TRP A 51 -7.07 5.86 -7.88
C TRP A 51 -8.37 5.11 -8.17
N THR A 52 -8.98 4.49 -7.16
CA THR A 52 -10.30 3.85 -7.30
C THR A 52 -11.37 4.87 -7.68
N VAL A 53 -11.42 6.03 -7.02
CA VAL A 53 -12.37 7.10 -7.36
C VAL A 53 -12.18 7.56 -8.80
N PHE A 54 -10.92 7.76 -9.22
CA PHE A 54 -10.60 8.13 -10.60
C PHE A 54 -11.07 7.08 -11.62
N SER A 55 -10.85 5.79 -11.34
CA SER A 55 -11.31 4.68 -12.19
C SER A 55 -12.84 4.64 -12.33
N VAL A 56 -13.56 4.90 -11.25
CA VAL A 56 -15.03 4.98 -11.25
C VAL A 56 -15.52 6.20 -12.03
N LEU A 57 -14.86 7.36 -11.91
CA LEU A 57 -15.23 8.54 -12.69
C LEU A 57 -15.01 8.34 -14.19
N LEU A 58 -13.92 7.66 -14.58
CA LEU A 58 -13.64 7.32 -15.97
C LEU A 58 -14.67 6.35 -16.57
N PHE A 59 -15.35 5.55 -15.76
CA PHE A 59 -16.41 4.65 -16.23
C PHE A 59 -17.51 5.40 -16.99
N ASN A 60 -17.87 6.61 -16.55
CA ASN A 60 -18.87 7.43 -17.23
C ASN A 60 -18.44 7.83 -18.66
N ILE A 61 -17.14 8.05 -18.86
CA ILE A 61 -16.58 8.40 -20.18
C ILE A 61 -16.60 7.16 -21.08
N VAL A 62 -16.22 6.00 -20.53
CA VAL A 62 -16.23 4.71 -21.25
C VAL A 62 -17.65 4.33 -21.67
N LEU A 63 -18.64 4.52 -20.79
CA LEU A 63 -20.06 4.28 -21.10
C LEU A 63 -20.60 5.20 -22.20
N ARG A 64 -20.05 6.40 -22.37
CA ARG A 64 -20.48 7.31 -23.44
C ARG A 64 -19.97 6.85 -24.82
N ASN A 65 -18.90 6.07 -24.87
CA ASN A 65 -18.27 5.55 -26.08
C ASN A 65 -18.20 4.00 -26.06
N VAL A 66 -19.37 3.36 -25.87
CA VAL A 66 -19.49 1.88 -25.72
C VAL A 66 -18.85 1.09 -26.86
N ALA A 67 -18.85 1.62 -28.08
CA ALA A 67 -18.33 0.93 -29.27
C ALA A 67 -16.80 0.85 -29.33
N ASP A 68 -16.06 1.58 -28.48
CA ASP A 68 -14.60 1.59 -28.50
C ASP A 68 -13.99 0.56 -27.54
N ILE A 69 -13.64 -0.60 -28.09
CA ILE A 69 -13.04 -1.71 -27.33
C ILE A 69 -11.70 -1.34 -26.67
N LYS A 70 -10.98 -0.36 -27.22
CA LYS A 70 -9.73 0.13 -26.67
C LYS A 70 -9.97 0.87 -25.35
N SER A 71 -11.03 1.67 -25.29
CA SER A 71 -11.44 2.40 -24.08
C SER A 71 -11.90 1.44 -22.97
N TRP A 72 -12.64 0.38 -23.32
CA TRP A 72 -12.99 -0.69 -22.37
C TRP A 72 -11.77 -1.42 -21.83
N GLY A 73 -10.81 -1.77 -22.68
CA GLY A 73 -9.57 -2.44 -22.27
C GLY A 73 -8.75 -1.61 -21.29
N ILE A 74 -8.59 -0.30 -21.56
CA ILE A 74 -7.91 0.63 -20.65
C ILE A 74 -8.63 0.72 -19.31
N TRP A 75 -9.97 0.83 -19.32
CA TRP A 75 -10.75 0.91 -18.09
C TRP A 75 -10.65 -0.35 -17.24
N LEU A 76 -10.72 -1.53 -17.87
CA LEU A 76 -10.58 -2.81 -17.17
C LEU A 76 -9.18 -2.96 -16.55
N LEU A 77 -8.14 -2.49 -17.26
CA LEU A 77 -6.78 -2.44 -16.72
C LEU A 77 -6.69 -1.52 -15.49
N LEU A 78 -7.29 -0.33 -15.55
CA LEU A 78 -7.32 0.61 -14.42
C LEU A 78 -8.03 0.00 -13.19
N LEU A 79 -9.12 -0.73 -13.42
CA LEU A 79 -9.86 -1.43 -12.37
C LEU A 79 -9.04 -2.54 -11.74
N LEU A 80 -8.31 -3.31 -12.55
CA LEU A 80 -7.41 -4.37 -12.07
C LEU A 80 -6.25 -3.79 -11.24
N ILE A 81 -5.69 -2.64 -11.66
CA ILE A 81 -4.67 -1.92 -10.88
C ILE A 81 -5.25 -1.42 -9.55
N ALA A 82 -6.45 -0.84 -9.55
CA ALA A 82 -7.11 -0.36 -8.33
C ALA A 82 -7.36 -1.48 -7.32
N PHE A 83 -7.85 -2.63 -7.79
CA PHE A 83 -8.10 -3.79 -6.96
C PHE A 83 -6.79 -4.38 -6.41
N SER A 84 -5.78 -4.55 -7.27
CA SER A 84 -4.45 -5.04 -6.88
C SER A 84 -3.81 -4.15 -5.82
N SER A 85 -3.82 -2.82 -6.02
CA SER A 85 -3.28 -1.86 -5.04
C SER A 85 -4.01 -1.92 -3.70
N SER A 86 -5.34 -2.05 -3.72
CA SER A 86 -6.14 -2.16 -2.49
C SER A 86 -5.82 -3.44 -1.72
N TRP A 87 -5.70 -4.57 -2.43
CA TRP A 87 -5.32 -5.86 -1.85
C TRP A 87 -3.94 -5.84 -1.21
N VAL A 88 -2.96 -5.28 -1.93
CA VAL A 88 -1.60 -5.11 -1.47
C VAL A 88 -1.54 -4.26 -0.19
N THR A 89 -2.22 -3.11 -0.20
CA THR A 89 -2.32 -2.21 0.95
C THR A 89 -2.89 -2.93 2.17
N TYR A 90 -3.93 -3.74 1.95
CA TYR A 90 -4.56 -4.54 3.01
C TYR A 90 -3.58 -5.56 3.63
N ILE A 91 -2.79 -6.27 2.81
CA ILE A 91 -1.77 -7.21 3.32
C ILE A 91 -0.78 -6.50 4.23
N PHE A 92 -0.28 -5.32 3.83
CA PHE A 92 0.66 -4.55 4.65
C PHE A 92 0.05 -4.09 5.96
N PHE A 93 -1.17 -3.54 5.95
CA PHE A 93 -1.86 -3.18 7.17
C PHE A 93 -2.04 -4.39 8.10
N LYS A 94 -2.47 -5.53 7.56
CA LYS A 94 -2.64 -6.77 8.35
C LYS A 94 -1.35 -7.16 9.07
N LYS A 95 -0.22 -7.11 8.36
CA LYS A 95 1.11 -7.37 8.93
C LYS A 95 1.50 -6.33 9.99
N MET A 96 1.23 -5.05 9.76
CA MET A 96 1.53 -3.97 10.70
C MET A 96 0.67 -4.00 11.98
N PHE A 97 -0.60 -4.37 11.86
CA PHE A 97 -1.48 -4.60 13.01
C PHE A 97 -1.03 -5.80 13.84
N ARG A 98 -0.58 -6.88 13.19
CA ARG A 98 0.02 -8.02 13.89
C ARG A 98 1.24 -7.60 14.71
N LEU A 99 2.15 -6.81 14.12
CA LEU A 99 3.28 -6.24 14.86
C LEU A 99 2.86 -5.42 16.08
N ARG A 100 1.84 -4.56 15.92
CA ARG A 100 1.33 -3.75 17.03
C ARG A 100 0.84 -4.63 18.19
N ARG A 101 0.17 -5.74 17.89
CA ARG A 101 -0.29 -6.71 18.90
C ARG A 101 0.88 -7.42 19.58
N GLU A 102 1.91 -7.81 18.83
CA GLU A 102 3.12 -8.45 19.37
C GLU A 102 3.88 -7.50 20.33
N LEU A 103 4.03 -6.23 19.94
CA LEU A 103 4.63 -5.19 20.79
C LEU A 103 3.79 -4.90 22.05
N GLY A 104 2.46 -4.89 21.92
CA GLY A 104 1.54 -4.72 23.06
C GLY A 104 1.63 -5.87 24.06
N LYS A 105 1.67 -7.12 23.59
CA LYS A 105 1.87 -8.30 24.46
C LYS A 105 3.23 -8.32 25.14
N SER A 106 4.30 -7.92 24.44
CA SER A 106 5.65 -7.84 25.02
C SER A 106 5.74 -6.83 26.18
N LYS A 107 5.00 -5.72 26.12
CA LYS A 107 4.92 -4.76 27.24
C LYS A 107 4.05 -5.26 28.40
N ALA A 108 2.98 -6.00 28.13
CA ALA A 108 2.06 -6.49 29.15
C ALA A 108 2.64 -7.62 30.04
N GLY A 109 3.67 -8.35 29.57
CA GLY A 109 4.35 -9.40 30.34
C GLY A 109 5.50 -8.93 31.24
N ARG A 110 5.72 -7.61 31.38
CA ARG A 110 6.65 -7.03 32.35
C ARG A 110 5.85 -6.43 33.52
N HIS A 111 5.22 -7.29 34.30
CA HIS A 111 4.71 -6.98 35.63
C HIS A 111 4.92 -8.19 36.51
#